data_AF-A0A6S5JXC0-F1
#
_entry.id   AF-A0A6S5JXC0-F1
#
_cell.length_a   1.000
_cell.length_b   1.000
_cell.length_c   1.000
_cell.angle_alpha   90.00
_cell.angle_beta   90.00
_cell.angle_gamma   90.00
#
_symmetry.space_group_name_H-M   'P 1'
#
loop_
_entity.id
_entity.type
_entity.pdbx_description
1 polymer ?
#
loop_
_entity_poly.entity_id
_entity_poly.type
_entity_poly.pdbx_seq_one_letter_code
_entity_poly.pdbx_strand_id
1 'polypeptide(L)'
;MTLNDISQAVYENSSNHSLDEELTQAMHDSGYLDHIDIDRKVNSFRYNYDQFKLMLDTTSSQEVMFEVLSDEFYQVCLGFSARLQSYINGRENHRKFSLKYTEAELLIARTMLQCLYDRIVIIEKCTANKNFSGFKDINKACNDMLKLNHSYNLKML
;
A
#
# COMPACT_ATOMS: atom_id res chain seq x y z
N MET A 1 8.53 -24.03 0.56
CA MET A 1 8.60 -23.13 1.72
C MET A 1 8.05 -21.80 1.27
N THR A 2 6.87 -21.44 1.76
CA THR A 2 6.22 -20.16 1.51
C THR A 2 6.62 -19.16 2.59
N LEU A 3 6.41 -17.86 2.36
CA LEU A 3 6.61 -16.83 3.40
C LEU A 3 5.78 -17.11 4.66
N ASN A 4 4.60 -17.71 4.51
CA ASN A 4 3.78 -18.12 5.65
C ASN A 4 4.44 -19.22 6.48
N ASP A 5 5.16 -20.15 5.85
CA ASP A 5 5.86 -21.23 6.56
C ASP A 5 6.99 -20.67 7.44
N ILE A 6 7.68 -19.62 6.95
CA ILE A 6 8.75 -18.93 7.69
C ILE A 6 8.16 -18.17 8.87
N SER A 7 7.11 -17.36 8.64
CA SER A 7 6.48 -16.60 9.72
C SER A 7 5.89 -17.52 10.80
N GLN A 8 5.27 -18.64 10.41
CA GLN A 8 4.79 -19.64 11.36
C GLN A 8 5.93 -20.24 12.18
N ALA A 9 7.04 -20.61 11.55
CA ALA A 9 8.20 -21.17 12.25
C ALA A 9 8.82 -20.18 13.26
N VAL A 10 8.92 -18.89 12.91
CA VAL A 10 9.36 -17.84 13.83
C VAL A 10 8.43 -17.74 15.03
N TYR A 11 7.12 -17.73 14.80
CA TYR A 11 6.13 -17.53 15.88
C TYR A 11 6.08 -18.72 16.84
N GLU A 12 6.12 -19.95 16.31
CA GLU A 12 6.18 -21.18 17.09
C GLU A 12 7.44 -21.28 17.95
N ASN A 13 8.51 -20.60 17.54
CA ASN A 13 9.80 -20.53 18.25
C ASN A 13 10.08 -19.14 18.81
N SER A 14 9.05 -18.39 19.18
CA SER A 14 9.15 -16.99 19.63
C SER A 14 10.03 -16.76 20.87
N SER A 15 10.34 -17.81 21.65
CA SER A 15 11.30 -17.74 22.76
C SER A 15 12.77 -17.88 22.33
N ASN A 16 13.03 -18.25 21.08
CA ASN A 16 14.38 -18.39 20.53
C ASN A 16 14.80 -17.08 19.83
N HIS A 17 15.45 -16.21 20.59
CA HIS A 17 15.89 -14.90 20.10
C HIS A 17 16.90 -14.98 18.94
N SER A 18 17.74 -16.02 18.89
CA SER A 18 18.70 -16.18 17.78
C SER A 18 17.99 -16.44 16.46
N LEU A 19 16.90 -17.22 16.48
CA LEU A 19 16.09 -17.49 15.29
C LEU A 19 15.38 -16.23 14.77
N ASP A 20 14.85 -15.40 15.69
CA ASP A 20 14.24 -14.11 15.35
C ASP A 20 15.26 -13.19 14.66
N GLU A 21 16.48 -13.09 15.20
CA GLU A 21 17.55 -12.27 14.63
C GLU A 21 18.02 -12.78 13.26
N GLU A 22 18.29 -14.07 13.13
CA GLU A 22 18.74 -14.68 11.88
C GLU A 22 17.72 -14.50 10.75
N LEU A 23 16.43 -14.76 11.04
CA LEU A 23 15.39 -14.64 10.03
C LEU A 23 15.03 -13.19 9.71
N THR A 24 15.10 -12.29 10.69
CA THR A 24 14.98 -10.84 10.43
C THR A 24 16.12 -10.37 9.53
N GLN A 25 17.37 -10.76 9.82
CA GLN A 25 18.51 -10.38 8.99
C GLN A 25 18.40 -10.94 7.57
N ALA A 26 17.98 -12.20 7.42
CA ALA A 26 17.74 -12.79 6.11
C ALA A 26 16.66 -12.04 5.31
N MET A 27 15.61 -11.54 5.96
CA MET A 27 14.59 -10.70 5.33
C MET A 27 15.19 -9.38 4.81
N HIS A 28 16.04 -8.72 5.60
CA HIS A 28 16.76 -7.52 5.16
C HIS A 28 17.70 -7.81 3.98
N ASP A 29 18.55 -8.82 4.11
CA ASP A 29 19.58 -9.14 3.10
C ASP A 29 19.00 -9.59 1.76
N SER A 30 17.78 -10.15 1.78
CA SER A 30 17.07 -10.53 0.55
C SER A 30 16.60 -9.33 -0.29
N GLY A 31 16.64 -8.11 0.25
CA GLY A 31 16.08 -6.91 -0.38
C GLY A 31 14.54 -6.90 -0.39
N TYR A 32 13.90 -7.81 0.37
CA TYR A 32 12.44 -7.91 0.41
C TYR A 32 11.77 -6.63 0.94
N LEU A 33 12.47 -5.90 1.82
CA LEU A 33 12.04 -4.61 2.32
C LEU A 33 12.20 -3.47 1.30
N ASP A 34 13.11 -3.62 0.34
CA ASP A 34 13.45 -2.59 -0.64
C ASP A 34 12.46 -2.51 -1.81
N HIS A 35 11.58 -3.50 -1.97
CA HIS A 35 10.68 -3.60 -3.13
C HIS A 35 9.86 -2.34 -3.38
N ILE A 36 9.49 -1.62 -2.32
CA ILE A 36 8.68 -0.40 -2.46
C ILE A 36 9.54 0.80 -2.85
N ASP A 37 10.74 0.92 -2.31
CA ASP A 37 11.66 1.98 -2.72
C ASP A 37 12.13 1.78 -4.16
N ILE A 38 12.32 0.52 -4.57
CA ILE A 38 12.58 0.15 -5.96
C ILE A 38 11.37 0.51 -6.84
N ASP A 39 10.14 0.14 -6.45
CA ASP A 39 8.94 0.47 -7.21
C ASP A 39 8.73 1.99 -7.34
N ARG A 40 8.95 2.76 -6.27
CA ARG A 40 8.89 4.23 -6.30
C ARG A 40 9.96 4.85 -7.19
N LYS A 41 11.16 4.27 -7.24
CA LYS A 41 12.24 4.73 -8.15
C LYS A 41 11.91 4.43 -9.61
N VAL A 42 11.45 3.21 -9.90
CA VAL A 42 11.17 2.74 -11.27
C VAL A 42 9.87 3.37 -11.80
N ASN A 43 8.83 3.45 -10.97
CA ASN A 43 7.49 3.91 -11.30
C ASN A 43 7.16 5.27 -10.64
N SER A 44 8.14 6.18 -10.58
CA SER A 44 8.01 7.50 -9.93
C SER A 44 6.79 8.30 -10.39
N PHE A 45 6.43 8.16 -11.66
CA PHE A 45 5.23 8.73 -12.27
C PHE A 45 3.93 8.37 -11.53
N ARG A 46 3.82 7.14 -11.00
CA ARG A 46 2.62 6.66 -10.28
C ARG A 46 2.38 7.42 -8.97
N TYR A 47 3.46 7.91 -8.37
CA TYR A 47 3.49 8.56 -7.06
C TYR A 47 3.62 10.08 -7.13
N ASN A 48 3.82 10.64 -8.32
CA ASN A 48 3.95 12.08 -8.52
C ASN A 48 2.67 12.68 -9.13
N TYR A 49 1.97 13.49 -8.34
CA TYR A 49 0.73 14.14 -8.77
C TYR A 49 0.91 15.01 -10.02
N ASP A 50 1.94 15.85 -10.07
CA ASP A 50 2.12 16.81 -11.16
C ASP A 50 2.41 16.10 -12.48
N GLN A 51 3.25 15.06 -12.45
CA GLN A 51 3.54 14.25 -13.63
C GLN A 51 2.29 13.48 -14.10
N PHE A 52 1.57 12.85 -13.18
CA PHE A 52 0.35 12.12 -13.51
C PHE A 52 -0.74 13.05 -14.09
N LYS A 53 -0.92 14.23 -13.48
CA LYS A 53 -1.83 15.26 -13.97
C LYS A 53 -1.43 15.75 -15.36
N LEU A 54 -0.15 16.02 -15.60
CA LEU A 54 0.33 16.46 -16.91
C LEU A 54 -0.02 15.43 -18.00
N MET A 55 0.18 14.14 -17.72
CA MET A 55 -0.21 13.07 -18.64
C MET A 55 -1.72 13.09 -18.92
N LEU A 56 -2.55 13.16 -17.88
CA LEU A 56 -4.01 13.23 -18.05
C LEU A 56 -4.47 14.46 -18.84
N ASP A 57 -3.83 15.61 -18.61
CA ASP A 57 -4.13 16.86 -19.30
C ASP A 57 -3.67 16.83 -20.77
N THR A 58 -2.68 16.01 -21.12
CA THR A 58 -2.27 15.77 -22.52
C THR A 58 -3.15 14.76 -23.25
N THR A 59 -4.04 14.06 -22.54
CA THR A 59 -4.98 13.11 -23.13
C THR A 59 -6.08 13.85 -23.90
N SER A 60 -6.42 13.34 -25.08
CA SER A 60 -7.20 14.06 -26.11
C SER A 60 -8.70 14.26 -25.82
N SER A 61 -9.29 13.53 -24.86
CA SER A 61 -10.71 13.71 -24.47
C SER A 61 -10.99 13.36 -23.01
N GLN A 62 -12.14 13.83 -22.49
CA GLN A 62 -12.58 13.52 -21.12
C GLN A 62 -12.91 12.04 -20.92
N GLU A 63 -13.39 11.37 -21.97
CA GLU A 63 -13.70 9.94 -21.97
C GLU A 63 -12.44 9.11 -21.78
N VAL A 64 -11.37 9.41 -22.52
CA VAL A 64 -10.08 8.71 -22.36
C VAL A 64 -9.46 8.99 -20.99
N MET A 65 -9.58 10.22 -20.48
CA MET A 65 -9.18 10.54 -19.11
C MET A 65 -9.96 9.71 -18.07
N PHE A 66 -11.25 9.50 -18.31
CA PHE A 66 -12.09 8.67 -17.46
C PHE A 66 -11.72 7.19 -17.50
N GLU A 67 -11.45 6.64 -18.68
CA GLU A 67 -10.96 5.26 -18.83
C GLU A 67 -9.66 5.04 -18.05
N VAL A 68 -8.66 5.90 -18.27
CA VAL A 68 -7.36 5.82 -17.58
C VAL A 68 -7.52 5.89 -16.06
N LEU A 69 -8.31 6.85 -15.56
CA LEU A 69 -8.56 6.98 -14.12
C LEU A 69 -9.37 5.81 -13.55
N SER A 70 -10.29 5.23 -14.32
CA SER A 70 -11.08 4.07 -13.90
C SER A 70 -10.22 2.82 -13.79
N ASP A 71 -9.33 2.58 -14.75
CA ASP A 71 -8.39 1.46 -14.72
C ASP A 71 -7.43 1.57 -13.54
N GLU A 72 -6.86 2.76 -13.34
CA GLU A 72 -5.99 3.04 -12.20
C GLU A 72 -6.71 2.83 -10.85
N PHE A 73 -7.95 3.30 -10.75
CA PHE A 73 -8.78 3.11 -9.55
C PHE A 73 -9.13 1.63 -9.31
N TYR A 74 -9.46 0.89 -10.37
CA TYR A 74 -9.75 -0.54 -10.29
C TYR A 74 -8.54 -1.32 -9.76
N GLN A 75 -7.33 -1.04 -10.26
CA GLN A 75 -6.11 -1.69 -9.78
C GLN A 75 -5.83 -1.42 -8.30
N VAL A 76 -6.11 -0.19 -7.84
CA VAL A 76 -6.01 0.14 -6.41
C VAL A 76 -7.02 -0.66 -5.59
N CYS A 77 -8.27 -0.75 -6.05
CA CYS A 77 -9.34 -1.46 -5.35
C CYS A 77 -9.03 -2.96 -5.20
N LEU A 78 -8.49 -3.60 -6.24
CA LEU A 78 -8.08 -5.01 -6.19
C LEU A 78 -7.10 -5.30 -5.06
N GLY A 79 -6.16 -4.39 -4.80
CA GLY A 79 -5.13 -4.56 -3.78
C GLY A 79 -5.54 -4.11 -2.38
N PHE A 80 -6.46 -3.15 -2.25
CA PHE A 80 -6.66 -2.41 -1.01
C PHE A 80 -7.06 -3.28 0.19
N SER A 81 -8.13 -4.06 0.05
CA SER A 81 -8.63 -4.90 1.14
C SER A 81 -7.59 -5.90 1.63
N ALA A 82 -6.83 -6.51 0.71
CA ALA A 82 -5.78 -7.45 1.04
C ALA A 82 -4.64 -6.77 1.82
N ARG A 83 -4.18 -5.59 1.37
CA ARG A 83 -3.11 -4.85 2.07
C ARG A 83 -3.55 -4.33 3.43
N LEU A 84 -4.80 -3.86 3.54
CA LEU A 84 -5.36 -3.45 4.82
C LEU A 84 -5.42 -4.63 5.81
N GLN A 85 -5.86 -5.81 5.35
CA GLN A 85 -5.88 -7.01 6.18
C GLN A 85 -4.47 -7.45 6.58
N SER A 86 -3.49 -7.39 5.68
CA SER A 86 -2.08 -7.66 6.01
C SER A 86 -1.57 -6.72 7.10
N TYR A 87 -1.90 -5.41 7.03
CA TYR A 87 -1.52 -4.45 8.04
C TYR A 87 -2.17 -4.73 9.40
N ILE A 88 -3.47 -5.04 9.41
CA ILE A 88 -4.19 -5.42 10.64
C ILE A 88 -3.57 -6.67 11.26
N ASN A 89 -3.33 -7.72 10.47
CA ASN A 89 -2.71 -8.95 10.94
C ASN A 89 -1.29 -8.71 11.47
N GLY A 90 -0.48 -7.93 10.76
CA GLY A 90 0.87 -7.57 11.19
C GLY A 90 0.88 -6.82 12.53
N ARG A 91 -0.08 -5.92 12.75
CA ARG A 91 -0.23 -5.22 14.04
C ARG A 91 -0.54 -6.17 15.18
N GLU A 92 -1.47 -7.10 14.97
CA GLU A 92 -1.85 -8.08 15.99
C GLU A 92 -0.70 -9.06 16.28
N ASN A 93 0.02 -9.51 15.25
CA ASN A 93 1.18 -10.36 15.42
C ASN A 93 2.29 -9.64 16.20
N HIS A 94 2.61 -8.39 15.84
CA HIS A 94 3.61 -7.60 16.54
C HIS A 94 3.23 -7.37 18.02
N ARG A 95 1.97 -7.05 18.30
CA ARG A 95 1.47 -6.93 19.69
C ARG A 95 1.61 -8.24 20.48
N LYS A 96 1.34 -9.38 19.82
CA LYS A 96 1.33 -10.69 20.47
C LYS A 96 2.74 -11.21 20.76
N PHE A 97 3.66 -11.08 19.81
CA PHE A 97 4.96 -11.74 19.87
C PHE A 97 6.11 -10.78 20.20
N SER A 98 5.98 -9.49 19.87
CA SER A 98 7.01 -8.46 20.14
C SER A 98 8.41 -8.84 19.62
N LEU A 99 8.47 -9.48 18.45
CA LEU A 99 9.70 -9.94 17.79
C LEU A 99 10.16 -8.93 16.74
N LYS A 100 11.47 -8.88 16.46
CA LYS A 100 12.03 -8.06 15.38
C LYS A 100 11.46 -8.47 14.02
N TYR A 101 11.25 -9.77 13.82
CA TYR A 101 10.65 -10.28 12.59
C TYR A 101 9.22 -9.77 12.39
N THR A 102 8.40 -9.78 13.46
CA THR A 102 7.02 -9.23 13.37
C THR A 102 6.99 -7.72 13.14
N GLU A 103 7.99 -7.00 13.62
CA GLU A 103 8.15 -5.57 13.33
C GLU A 103 8.48 -5.34 11.85
N ALA A 104 9.40 -6.13 11.28
CA ALA A 104 9.74 -6.07 9.87
C ALA A 104 8.54 -6.41 8.96
N GLU A 105 7.78 -7.47 9.28
CA GLU A 105 6.54 -7.82 8.56
C GLU A 105 5.49 -6.69 8.63
N LEU A 106 5.31 -6.09 9.81
CA LEU A 106 4.42 -4.95 9.98
C LEU A 106 4.89 -3.74 9.14
N LEU A 107 6.19 -3.46 9.09
CA LEU A 107 6.75 -2.39 8.27
C LEU A 107 6.45 -2.61 6.78
N ILE A 108 6.57 -3.84 6.29
CA ILE A 108 6.23 -4.20 4.92
C ILE A 108 4.75 -3.92 4.65
N ALA A 109 3.87 -4.46 5.49
CA ALA A 109 2.43 -4.31 5.32
C ALA A 109 2.00 -2.83 5.37
N ARG A 110 2.58 -2.05 6.30
CA ARG A 110 2.38 -0.61 6.40
C ARG A 110 2.79 0.10 5.11
N THR A 111 3.98 -0.19 4.59
CA THR A 111 4.52 0.53 3.44
C THR A 111 3.74 0.18 2.16
N MET A 112 3.28 -1.07 2.00
CA MET A 112 2.42 -1.47 0.89
C MET A 112 1.04 -0.76 0.94
N LEU A 113 0.45 -0.65 2.14
CA LEU A 113 -0.79 0.09 2.32
C LEU A 113 -0.61 1.59 2.05
N GLN A 114 0.53 2.16 2.46
CA GLN A 114 0.88 3.55 2.17
C GLN A 114 0.94 3.83 0.67
N CYS A 115 1.51 2.92 -0.14
CA CYS A 115 1.58 3.10 -1.59
C CYS A 115 0.19 3.20 -2.23
N LEU A 116 -0.76 2.36 -1.78
CA LEU A 116 -2.14 2.45 -2.23
C LEU A 116 -2.80 3.75 -1.78
N TYR A 117 -2.57 4.16 -0.53
CA TYR A 117 -3.08 5.43 -0.02
C TYR A 117 -2.59 6.63 -0.85
N ASP A 118 -1.28 6.72 -1.10
CA ASP A 118 -0.69 7.80 -1.90
C ASP A 118 -1.34 7.85 -3.30
N ARG A 119 -1.60 6.68 -3.89
CA ARG A 119 -2.27 6.58 -5.18
C ARG A 119 -3.73 7.04 -5.13
N ILE A 120 -4.47 6.66 -4.09
CA ILE A 120 -5.86 7.11 -3.88
C ILE A 120 -5.91 8.64 -3.77
N VAL A 121 -4.97 9.26 -3.04
CA VAL A 121 -4.90 10.72 -2.92
C VAL A 121 -4.69 11.38 -4.29
N ILE A 122 -3.85 10.82 -5.15
CA ILE A 122 -3.62 11.35 -6.51
C ILE A 122 -4.90 11.25 -7.36
N ILE A 123 -5.55 10.07 -7.36
CA ILE A 123 -6.79 9.84 -8.13
C ILE A 123 -7.91 10.76 -7.62
N GLU A 124 -8.05 10.90 -6.30
CA GLU A 124 -9.00 11.80 -5.66
C GLU A 124 -8.81 13.24 -6.17
N LYS A 125 -7.59 13.78 -6.11
CA LYS A 125 -7.27 15.13 -6.60
C LYS A 125 -7.58 15.32 -8.08
N CYS A 126 -7.29 14.33 -8.91
CA CYS A 126 -7.58 14.37 -10.35
C CYS A 126 -9.08 14.36 -10.67
N THR A 127 -9.91 13.85 -9.76
CA THR A 127 -11.37 13.71 -9.94
C THR A 127 -12.20 14.77 -9.22
N ALA A 128 -11.68 15.40 -8.16
CA ALA A 128 -12.41 16.27 -7.23
C ALA A 128 -13.19 17.45 -7.87
N ASN A 129 -12.74 17.95 -9.03
CA ASN A 129 -13.31 19.14 -9.67
C ASN A 129 -13.81 18.89 -11.11
N LYS A 130 -14.07 17.62 -11.46
CA LYS A 130 -14.52 17.26 -12.81
C LYS A 130 -16.04 17.11 -12.85
N ASN A 131 -16.68 17.68 -13.88
CA ASN A 131 -18.15 17.73 -14.01
C ASN A 131 -18.77 16.49 -14.67
N PHE A 132 -17.97 15.47 -15.00
CA PHE A 132 -18.45 14.22 -15.57
C PHE A 132 -18.88 13.25 -14.46
N SER A 133 -20.06 12.62 -14.59
CA SER A 133 -20.68 11.81 -13.53
C SER A 133 -19.80 10.66 -13.05
N GLY A 134 -19.10 9.98 -13.97
CA GLY A 134 -18.20 8.87 -13.62
C GLY A 134 -17.06 9.28 -12.67
N PHE A 135 -16.57 10.52 -12.74
CA PHE A 135 -15.55 11.00 -11.79
C PHE A 135 -16.07 11.19 -10.37
N LYS A 136 -17.37 11.49 -10.22
CA LYS A 136 -17.97 11.65 -8.89
C LYS A 136 -17.99 10.34 -8.10
N ASP A 137 -18.26 9.23 -8.78
CA ASP A 137 -18.29 7.91 -8.15
C ASP A 137 -16.88 7.47 -7.71
N ILE A 138 -15.88 7.67 -8.57
CA ILE A 138 -14.47 7.41 -8.23
C ILE A 138 -14.05 8.29 -7.05
N ASN A 139 -14.34 9.59 -7.09
CA ASN A 139 -13.96 10.52 -6.03
C ASN A 139 -14.62 10.15 -4.68
N LYS A 140 -15.90 9.78 -4.70
CA LYS A 140 -16.61 9.32 -3.50
C LYS A 140 -15.96 8.07 -2.92
N ALA A 141 -15.69 7.07 -3.74
CA ALA A 141 -15.08 5.83 -3.30
C ALA A 141 -13.65 6.05 -2.76
N CYS A 142 -12.85 6.90 -3.41
CA CYS A 142 -11.56 7.34 -2.90
C CYS A 142 -11.70 7.94 -1.48
N ASN A 143 -12.62 8.89 -1.29
CA ASN A 143 -12.87 9.51 0.00
C ASN A 143 -13.26 8.51 1.09
N ASP A 144 -14.08 7.53 0.78
CA ASP A 144 -14.46 6.49 1.75
C ASP A 144 -13.27 5.59 2.14
N MET A 145 -12.40 5.25 1.17
CA MET A 145 -11.17 4.51 1.44
C MET A 145 -10.16 5.33 2.26
N LEU A 146 -10.03 6.63 1.99
CA LEU A 146 -9.16 7.53 2.78
C LEU A 146 -9.63 7.63 4.24
N LYS A 147 -10.95 7.75 4.46
CA LYS A 147 -11.53 7.74 5.82
C LYS A 147 -11.29 6.42 6.53
N LEU A 148 -11.46 5.29 5.84
CA LEU A 148 -11.19 3.98 6.38
C LEU A 148 -9.71 3.84 6.77
N ASN A 149 -8.79 4.28 5.91
CA ASN A 149 -7.36 4.26 6.24
C ASN A 149 -7.02 5.13 7.46
N HIS A 150 -7.67 6.30 7.59
CA HIS A 150 -7.49 7.19 8.75
C HIS A 150 -8.04 6.58 10.05
N SER A 151 -9.16 5.85 10.01
CA SER A 151 -9.76 5.24 11.21
C SER A 151 -8.89 4.14 11.83
N TYR A 152 -8.06 3.47 11.01
CA TYR A 152 -7.04 2.54 11.51
C TYR A 152 -5.81 3.23 12.13
N ASN A 153 -5.85 4.56 12.22
CA ASN A 153 -4.92 5.42 12.95
C ASN A 153 -3.47 5.11 12.57
N LEU A 154 -3.20 5.20 11.26
CA LEU A 154 -1.86 5.56 10.84
C LEU A 154 -1.62 6.99 11.34
N LYS A 155 -1.09 7.18 12.55
CA LYS A 155 -0.27 8.36 12.79
C LYS A 155 0.93 8.20 11.85
N MET A 156 0.77 8.72 10.63
CA MET A 156 1.77 8.73 9.55
C MET A 156 2.84 9.79 9.80
N LEU A 157 3.27 9.94 11.06
CA LEU A 157 4.36 10.82 11.48
C LEU A 157 5.34 9.99 12.31
#